data_AF-A0A7J8DFH6-F1
#
_entry.id   AF-A0A7J8DFH6-F1
#
_cell.length_a   1.000
_cell.length_b   1.000
_cell.length_c   1.000
_cell.angle_alpha   90.00
_cell.angle_beta   90.00
_cell.angle_gamma   90.00
#
_symmetry.space_group_name_H-M   'P 1'
#
loop_
_entity.id
_entity.type
_entity.pdbx_description
1 polymer ?
#
loop_
_entity_poly.entity_id
_entity_poly.type
_entity_poly.pdbx_seq_one_letter_code
_entity_poly.pdbx_strand_id
1 'polypeptide(L)'
;MKHNAEGRIQNIRLLDSINASWQMAPGIVGWLIGSRNFQQQQEGSINVSDIQLVCSGIQMCFHKEWFSANISLEFNVDIRLSSFDNKISKTHTCMNLAVEFWLEKDQFGRRDLVIGSCHAERSSIHTKVLNEDIPPKMKRFLYNFRDNLGKVIPHLVESQVCPLISEILRQLDVKLLKSLMEQADAHELDQL
;
A
#
# COMPACT_ATOMS: atom_id res chain seq x y z
N MET A 1 -13.08 -3.67 -12.81
CA MET A 1 -12.58 -2.86 -11.67
C MET A 1 -11.08 -2.99 -11.40
N LYS A 2 -10.38 -4.05 -11.86
CA LYS A 2 -8.96 -4.32 -11.55
C LYS A 2 -7.99 -3.14 -11.83
N HIS A 3 -8.24 -2.34 -12.85
CA HIS A 3 -7.28 -1.33 -13.34
C HIS A 3 -7.31 0.05 -12.64
N ASN A 4 -8.34 0.41 -11.88
CA ASN A 4 -8.43 1.76 -11.30
C ASN A 4 -7.45 1.95 -10.13
N ALA A 5 -7.32 0.93 -9.28
CA ALA A 5 -6.41 0.93 -8.13
C ALA A 5 -4.95 0.94 -8.57
N GLU A 6 -4.61 -0.04 -9.39
CA GLU A 6 -3.25 -0.25 -9.90
C GLU A 6 -2.78 1.00 -10.66
N GLY A 7 -3.64 1.58 -11.51
CA GLY A 7 -3.33 2.83 -12.22
C GLY A 7 -3.15 4.06 -11.32
N ARG A 8 -3.91 4.19 -10.21
CA ARG A 8 -3.71 5.29 -9.24
C ARG A 8 -2.40 5.14 -8.47
N ILE A 9 -2.03 3.92 -8.09
CA ILE A 9 -0.76 3.64 -7.39
C ILE A 9 0.43 3.83 -8.35
N GLN A 10 0.30 3.48 -9.64
CA GLN A 10 1.34 3.72 -10.66
C GLN A 10 1.70 5.21 -10.80
N ASN A 11 0.74 6.10 -10.53
CA ASN A 11 0.95 7.55 -10.58
C ASN A 11 1.51 8.15 -9.28
N ILE A 12 1.89 7.31 -8.29
CA ILE A 12 2.51 7.80 -7.06
C ILE A 12 3.90 8.35 -7.38
N ARG A 13 4.10 9.64 -7.11
CA ARG A 13 5.41 10.30 -7.19
C ARG A 13 6.23 10.00 -5.93
N LEU A 14 6.69 8.75 -5.80
CA LEU A 14 7.46 8.29 -4.64
C LEU A 14 8.68 9.20 -4.37
N LEU A 15 9.37 9.64 -5.43
CA LEU A 15 10.52 10.53 -5.31
C LEU A 15 10.16 11.87 -4.64
N ASP A 16 9.05 12.50 -5.04
CA ASP A 16 8.59 13.77 -4.47
C ASP A 16 8.19 13.61 -2.99
N SER A 17 7.53 12.50 -2.65
CA SER A 17 7.13 12.21 -1.26
C SER A 17 8.31 11.91 -0.35
N ILE A 18 9.33 11.20 -0.84
CA ILE A 18 10.56 10.93 -0.09
C ILE A 18 11.38 12.22 0.07
N ASN A 19 11.48 13.04 -0.99
CA ASN A 19 12.12 14.36 -0.92
C ASN A 19 11.43 15.31 0.05
N ALA A 20 10.09 15.35 0.06
CA ALA A 20 9.32 16.13 1.04
C ALA A 20 9.57 15.64 2.48
N SER A 21 9.64 14.32 2.68
CA SER A 21 9.98 13.71 3.98
C SER A 21 11.40 14.09 4.45
N TRP A 22 12.38 14.17 3.53
CA TRP A 22 13.73 14.66 3.85
C TRP A 22 13.78 16.16 4.16
N GLN A 23 12.88 16.96 3.61
CA GLN A 23 12.81 18.41 3.85
C GLN A 23 12.02 18.77 5.13
N MET A 24 11.12 17.91 5.63
CA MET A 24 10.30 18.17 6.82
C MET A 24 11.01 17.94 8.17
N ALA A 25 12.29 17.56 8.18
CA ALA A 25 13.09 17.47 9.41
C ALA A 25 14.25 18.49 9.42
N PRO A 26 13.98 19.81 9.48
CA PRO A 26 15.03 20.83 9.47
C PRO A 26 16.01 20.73 10.66
N GLY A 27 15.70 19.97 11.71
CA GLY A 27 16.57 19.77 12.87
C GLY A 27 17.57 18.59 12.81
N ILE A 28 17.45 17.67 11.85
CA ILE A 28 18.24 16.40 11.82
C ILE A 28 19.28 16.37 10.67
N VAL A 29 19.13 17.25 9.69
CA VAL A 29 20.02 17.32 8.49
C VAL A 29 21.48 17.65 8.85
N GLY A 30 21.74 18.20 10.03
CA GLY A 30 23.09 18.50 10.51
C GLY A 30 23.92 17.29 10.97
N TRP A 31 23.32 16.16 11.34
CA TRP A 31 24.06 15.08 12.04
C TRP A 31 24.39 13.85 11.18
N LEU A 32 23.68 13.63 10.07
CA LEU A 32 23.90 12.44 9.22
C LEU A 32 24.75 12.71 7.97
N ILE A 33 25.08 13.96 7.70
CA ILE A 33 25.79 14.38 6.50
C ILE A 33 27.18 14.93 6.86
N GLY A 34 28.09 14.03 7.23
CA GLY A 34 29.53 14.30 7.21
C GLY A 34 30.09 14.46 5.78
N SER A 35 29.32 15.02 4.85
CA SER A 35 29.66 15.12 3.42
C SER A 35 28.86 16.24 2.77
N ARG A 36 29.43 17.44 2.78
CA ARG A 36 28.93 18.69 2.19
C ARG A 36 28.61 18.65 0.67
N ASN A 37 28.72 17.49 0.04
CA ASN A 37 28.69 17.32 -1.42
C ASN A 37 27.49 16.48 -1.93
N PHE A 38 26.59 16.02 -1.05
CA PHE A 38 25.43 15.18 -1.45
C PHE A 38 24.16 15.99 -1.80
N GLN A 39 24.25 17.32 -1.86
CA GLN A 39 23.19 18.24 -2.29
C GLN A 39 23.23 18.55 -3.79
N GLN A 40 24.14 17.95 -4.55
CA GLN A 40 24.24 18.17 -5.97
C GLN A 40 23.23 17.27 -6.69
N GLN A 41 22.05 17.84 -6.96
CA GLN A 41 21.15 17.51 -8.06
C GLN A 41 21.34 16.08 -8.61
N GLN A 42 20.83 15.07 -7.91
CA GLN A 42 20.81 13.71 -8.46
C GLN A 42 19.78 13.67 -9.59
N GLU A 43 20.24 13.81 -10.83
CA GLU A 43 19.49 13.32 -11.99
C GLU A 43 19.30 11.82 -11.80
N GLY A 44 18.04 11.44 -11.60
CA GLY A 44 17.66 10.08 -11.30
C GLY A 44 16.16 9.90 -11.44
N SER A 45 15.73 8.67 -11.71
CA SER A 45 14.34 8.31 -11.87
C SER A 45 13.98 7.18 -10.94
N ILE A 46 12.82 7.28 -10.30
CA ILE A 46 12.19 6.18 -9.57
C ILE A 46 10.90 5.85 -10.29
N ASN A 47 10.81 4.63 -10.81
CA ASN A 47 9.63 4.15 -11.51
C ASN A 47 9.01 3.01 -10.70
N VAL A 48 7.68 2.99 -10.64
CA VAL A 48 6.91 1.93 -10.00
C VAL A 48 6.26 1.09 -11.10
N SER A 49 6.40 -0.23 -11.04
CA SER A 49 5.81 -1.16 -11.99
C SER A 49 5.20 -2.37 -11.30
N ASP A 50 4.51 -3.20 -12.09
CA ASP A 50 4.00 -4.52 -11.67
C ASP A 50 3.15 -4.48 -10.41
N ILE A 51 2.34 -3.43 -10.29
CA ILE A 51 1.46 -3.22 -9.15
C ILE A 51 0.33 -4.23 -9.16
N GLN A 52 0.17 -4.96 -8.07
CA GLN A 52 -0.84 -5.99 -7.90
C GLN A 52 -1.51 -5.83 -6.54
N LEU A 53 -2.83 -5.91 -6.54
CA LEU A 53 -3.65 -5.96 -5.33
C LEU A 53 -4.36 -7.30 -5.26
N VAL A 54 -4.10 -8.06 -4.20
CA VAL A 54 -4.62 -9.41 -3.98
C VAL A 54 -5.37 -9.45 -2.67
N CYS A 55 -6.67 -9.69 -2.71
CA CYS A 55 -7.46 -9.94 -1.51
C CYS A 55 -7.25 -11.39 -1.07
N SER A 56 -6.69 -11.59 0.12
CA SER A 56 -6.37 -12.93 0.65
C SER A 56 -7.59 -13.65 1.24
N GLY A 57 -8.68 -12.93 1.46
CA GLY A 57 -9.91 -13.44 2.03
C GLY A 57 -10.68 -12.37 2.80
N ILE A 58 -11.96 -12.64 3.01
CA ILE A 58 -12.85 -11.81 3.84
C ILE A 58 -13.24 -12.66 5.04
N GLN A 59 -12.93 -12.19 6.24
CA GLN A 59 -13.39 -12.76 7.49
C GLN A 59 -14.65 -12.01 7.94
N MET A 60 -15.59 -12.73 8.53
CA MET A 60 -16.87 -12.18 8.94
C MET A 60 -17.12 -12.45 10.43
N CYS A 61 -17.66 -11.45 11.15
CA CYS A 61 -18.25 -11.64 12.46
C CYS A 61 -19.78 -11.56 12.36
N PHE A 62 -20.42 -12.73 12.41
CA PHE A 62 -21.87 -12.91 12.23
C PHE A 62 -22.73 -12.03 13.16
N HIS A 63 -22.33 -11.84 14.41
CA HIS A 63 -23.12 -11.08 15.38
C HIS A 63 -23.18 -9.56 15.15
N LYS A 64 -22.37 -9.00 14.25
CA LYS A 64 -22.26 -7.53 14.10
C LYS A 64 -22.40 -7.03 12.65
N GLU A 65 -22.76 -7.89 11.69
CA GLU A 65 -22.75 -7.54 10.25
C GLU A 65 -21.42 -6.84 9.85
N TRP A 66 -20.32 -7.26 10.50
CA TRP A 66 -18.99 -6.67 10.38
C TRP A 66 -18.06 -7.64 9.67
N PHE A 67 -17.24 -7.09 8.80
CA PHE A 67 -16.33 -7.82 7.93
C PHE A 67 -14.93 -7.20 8.04
N SER A 68 -13.93 -8.07 7.95
CA SER A 68 -12.54 -7.66 7.76
C SER A 68 -11.97 -8.34 6.54
N ALA A 69 -11.16 -7.61 5.79
CA ALA A 69 -10.43 -8.13 4.64
C ALA A 69 -8.95 -7.75 4.77
N ASN A 70 -8.09 -8.69 4.41
CA ASN A 70 -6.66 -8.43 4.28
C ASN A 70 -6.29 -8.41 2.79
N ILE A 71 -5.73 -7.30 2.34
CA ILE A 71 -5.36 -7.06 0.97
C ILE A 71 -3.85 -6.91 0.91
N SER A 72 -3.20 -7.78 0.15
CA SER A 72 -1.77 -7.68 -0.12
C SER A 72 -1.55 -6.81 -1.36
N LEU A 73 -0.69 -5.81 -1.21
CA LEU A 73 -0.19 -4.95 -2.26
C LEU A 73 1.26 -5.33 -2.55
N GLU A 74 1.53 -5.63 -3.82
CA GLU A 74 2.86 -5.93 -4.32
C GLU A 74 3.21 -5.00 -5.47
N PHE A 75 4.45 -4.52 -5.52
CA PHE A 75 4.94 -3.72 -6.64
C PHE A 75 6.47 -3.76 -6.73
N ASN A 76 6.97 -3.45 -7.92
CA ASN A 76 8.39 -3.29 -8.17
C ASN A 76 8.74 -1.80 -8.21
N VAL A 77 9.94 -1.46 -7.74
CA VAL A 77 10.52 -0.12 -7.83
C VAL A 77 11.86 -0.20 -8.53
N ASP A 78 11.96 0.50 -9.66
CA ASP A 78 13.17 0.65 -10.45
C ASP A 78 13.81 2.00 -10.12
N ILE A 79 15.01 1.96 -9.57
CA ILE A 79 15.78 3.13 -9.17
C ILE A 79 16.94 3.29 -10.14
N ARG A 80 17.01 4.43 -10.80
CA ARG A 80 18.13 4.81 -11.66
C ARG A 80 18.73 6.11 -11.17
N LEU A 81 20.04 6.12 -10.92
CA LEU A 81 20.76 7.30 -10.45
C LEU A 81 21.99 7.54 -11.32
N SER A 82 22.12 8.75 -11.86
CA SER A 82 23.25 9.11 -12.72
C SER A 82 24.58 9.11 -11.98
N SER A 83 24.58 9.27 -10.66
CA SER A 83 25.79 9.16 -9.82
C SER A 83 26.34 7.73 -9.65
N PHE A 84 25.63 6.70 -10.12
CA PHE A 84 26.02 5.29 -10.02
C PHE A 84 26.06 4.62 -11.41
N ASP A 85 26.71 5.26 -12.37
CA ASP A 85 26.89 4.76 -13.74
C ASP A 85 25.57 4.45 -14.46
N ASN A 86 24.48 5.15 -14.07
CA ASN A 86 23.12 4.89 -14.54
C ASN A 86 22.64 3.43 -14.32
N LYS A 87 23.26 2.68 -13.41
CA LYS A 87 22.85 1.31 -13.10
C LYS A 87 21.48 1.32 -12.45
N ILE A 88 20.60 0.44 -12.93
CA ILE A 88 19.25 0.27 -12.39
C ILE A 88 19.33 -0.69 -11.20
N SER A 89 18.75 -0.28 -10.08
CA SER A 89 18.46 -1.16 -8.95
C SER A 89 16.98 -1.47 -8.97
N LYS A 90 16.64 -2.77 -8.98
CA LYS A 90 15.27 -3.22 -8.87
C LYS A 90 14.99 -3.69 -7.47
N THR A 91 13.91 -3.22 -6.88
CA THR A 91 13.43 -3.71 -5.59
C THR A 91 12.00 -4.17 -5.71
N HIS A 92 11.67 -5.28 -5.05
CA HIS A 92 10.32 -5.77 -4.90
C HIS A 92 9.81 -5.44 -3.51
N THR A 93 8.68 -4.76 -3.43
CA THR A 93 8.05 -4.37 -2.16
C THR A 93 6.67 -4.99 -2.06
N CYS A 94 6.41 -5.62 -0.91
CA CYS A 94 5.09 -6.10 -0.54
C CYS A 94 4.65 -5.50 0.80
N MET A 95 3.34 -5.33 0.96
CA MET A 95 2.71 -4.85 2.17
C MET A 95 1.25 -5.29 2.24
N ASN A 96 0.71 -5.37 3.45
CA ASN A 96 -0.68 -5.69 3.72
C ASN A 96 -1.47 -4.43 4.09
N LEU A 97 -2.72 -4.42 3.69
CA LEU A 97 -3.73 -3.43 4.03
C LEU A 97 -4.88 -4.17 4.73
N ALA A 98 -5.16 -3.75 5.96
CA ALA A 98 -6.31 -4.24 6.71
C ALA A 98 -7.49 -3.29 6.48
N VAL A 99 -8.63 -3.85 6.09
CA VAL A 99 -9.86 -3.10 5.85
C VAL A 99 -11.00 -3.71 6.62
N GLU A 100 -11.71 -2.88 7.35
CA GLU A 100 -12.95 -3.22 8.03
C GLU A 100 -14.11 -2.54 7.31
N PHE A 101 -15.25 -3.22 7.26
CA PHE A 101 -16.49 -2.68 6.70
C PHE A 101 -17.71 -3.36 7.31
N TRP A 102 -18.86 -2.72 7.25
CA TRP A 102 -20.12 -3.25 7.78
C TRP A 102 -21.31 -2.80 6.96
N LEU A 103 -22.45 -3.44 7.22
CA LEU A 103 -23.74 -3.01 6.69
C LEU A 103 -24.28 -1.85 7.52
N GLU A 104 -24.55 -0.73 6.86
CA GLU A 104 -25.20 0.42 7.46
C GLU A 104 -26.52 0.71 6.74
N LYS A 105 -27.53 1.11 7.51
CA LYS A 105 -28.84 1.46 6.98
C LYS A 105 -28.92 2.97 6.78
N ASP A 106 -29.21 3.40 5.55
CA ASP A 106 -29.42 4.81 5.22
C ASP A 106 -30.76 5.34 5.79
N GLN A 107 -30.98 6.64 5.70
CA GLN A 107 -32.19 7.31 6.16
C GLN A 107 -33.49 6.83 5.48
N PHE A 108 -33.39 6.19 4.31
CA PHE A 108 -34.52 5.64 3.56
C PHE A 108 -34.71 4.14 3.82
N GLY A 109 -33.85 3.56 4.65
CA GLY A 109 -33.86 2.17 5.04
C GLY A 109 -33.20 1.19 4.09
N ARG A 110 -32.45 1.69 3.11
CA ARG A 110 -31.59 0.88 2.24
C ARG A 110 -30.32 0.53 3.01
N ARG A 111 -29.85 -0.70 2.86
CA ARG A 111 -28.59 -1.14 3.46
C ARG A 111 -27.49 -0.96 2.43
N ASP A 112 -26.40 -0.33 2.81
CA ASP A 112 -25.19 -0.16 2.00
C ASP A 112 -23.98 -0.69 2.79
N LEU A 113 -22.95 -1.13 2.08
CA LEU A 113 -21.66 -1.42 2.70
C LEU A 113 -20.89 -0.13 2.92
N VAL A 114 -20.49 0.10 4.16
CA VAL A 114 -19.72 1.28 4.56
C VAL A 114 -18.35 0.83 5.03
N ILE A 115 -17.33 1.56 4.56
CA ILE A 115 -15.95 1.34 4.97
C ILE A 115 -15.73 1.88 6.38
N GLY A 116 -15.06 1.10 7.21
CA GLY A 116 -14.59 1.48 8.52
C GLY A 116 -13.11 1.83 8.52
N SER A 117 -12.36 1.17 9.40
CA SER A 117 -10.90 1.28 9.45
C SER A 117 -10.29 0.75 8.16
N CYS A 118 -9.41 1.52 7.54
CA CYS A 118 -8.60 1.08 6.40
C CYS A 118 -7.19 1.61 6.59
N HIS A 119 -6.23 0.72 6.80
CA HIS A 119 -4.86 1.11 7.12
C HIS A 119 -3.84 0.08 6.63
N ALA A 120 -2.66 0.57 6.28
CA ALA A 120 -1.53 -0.23 5.85
C ALA A 120 -0.76 -0.74 7.07
N GLU A 121 -0.54 -2.04 7.12
CA GLU A 121 0.15 -2.68 8.24
C GLU A 121 1.65 -2.43 8.11
N ARG A 122 2.20 -1.50 8.90
CA ARG A 122 3.60 -1.09 8.81
C ARG A 122 4.60 -2.23 9.02
N SER A 123 4.29 -3.19 9.89
CA SER A 123 5.10 -4.38 10.16
C SER A 123 5.18 -5.35 8.98
N SER A 124 4.20 -5.29 8.06
CA SER A 124 4.14 -6.17 6.89
C SER A 124 4.99 -5.69 5.72
N ILE A 125 5.55 -4.47 5.79
CA ILE A 125 6.33 -3.89 4.68
C ILE A 125 7.63 -4.65 4.55
N HIS A 126 7.77 -5.40 3.47
CA HIS A 126 8.98 -6.12 3.14
C HIS A 126 9.49 -5.65 1.79
N THR A 127 10.77 -5.24 1.73
CA THR A 127 11.43 -4.85 0.47
C THR A 127 12.67 -5.71 0.23
N LYS A 128 12.69 -6.41 -0.91
CA LYS A 128 13.82 -7.22 -1.40
C LYS A 128 14.52 -6.47 -2.52
N VAL A 129 15.84 -6.49 -2.56
CA VAL A 129 16.59 -6.06 -3.75
C VAL A 129 16.71 -7.26 -4.67
N LEU A 130 16.35 -7.09 -5.94
CA LEU A 130 16.31 -8.16 -6.94
C LEU A 130 17.63 -8.32 -7.70
N ASN A 131 18.48 -7.28 -7.72
CA ASN A 131 19.75 -7.31 -8.44
C ASN A 131 20.89 -7.68 -7.50
N GLU A 132 21.70 -8.67 -7.89
CA GLU A 132 22.84 -9.15 -7.09
C GLU A 132 24.05 -8.21 -7.18
N ASP A 133 24.26 -7.56 -8.32
CA ASP A 133 25.40 -6.66 -8.56
C ASP A 133 25.14 -5.22 -8.09
N ILE A 134 24.93 -4.99 -6.80
CA ILE A 134 24.75 -3.64 -6.26
C ILE A 134 26.13 -2.99 -6.05
N PRO A 135 26.44 -1.84 -6.69
CA PRO A 135 27.68 -1.12 -6.45
C PRO A 135 27.82 -0.79 -4.95
N PRO A 136 29.00 -0.98 -4.32
CA PRO A 136 29.18 -0.73 -2.89
C PRO A 136 28.74 0.68 -2.46
N LYS A 137 28.96 1.68 -3.32
CA LYS A 137 28.55 3.08 -3.11
C LYS A 137 27.02 3.26 -3.03
N MET A 138 26.26 2.38 -3.69
CA MET A 138 24.80 2.43 -3.75
C MET A 138 24.13 1.72 -2.56
N LYS A 139 24.83 0.83 -1.84
CA LYS A 139 24.27 0.08 -0.71
C LYS A 139 23.70 0.98 0.39
N ARG A 140 24.42 2.06 0.75
CA ARG A 140 23.96 3.03 1.75
C ARG A 140 22.71 3.77 1.29
N PHE A 141 22.66 4.15 0.01
CA PHE A 141 21.49 4.79 -0.58
C PHE A 141 20.27 3.87 -0.50
N LEU A 142 20.40 2.60 -0.91
CA LEU A 142 19.29 1.65 -0.89
C LEU A 142 18.79 1.35 0.53
N TYR A 143 19.69 1.28 1.51
CA TYR A 143 19.31 1.13 2.91
C TYR A 143 18.44 2.30 3.39
N ASN A 144 18.90 3.53 3.15
CA ASN A 144 18.15 4.74 3.50
C ASN A 144 16.84 4.83 2.72
N PHE A 145 16.85 4.45 1.44
CA PHE A 145 15.66 4.41 0.60
C PHE A 145 14.62 3.45 1.19
N ARG A 146 15.01 2.23 1.54
CA ARG A 146 14.13 1.24 2.18
C ARG A 146 13.51 1.76 3.48
N ASP A 147 14.31 2.41 4.34
CA ASP A 147 13.83 2.99 5.59
C ASP A 147 12.79 4.10 5.34
N ASN A 148 13.03 4.97 4.35
CA ASN A 148 12.09 6.02 4.00
C ASN A 148 10.82 5.49 3.33
N LEU A 149 10.93 4.45 2.50
CA LEU A 149 9.76 3.77 1.94
C LEU A 149 8.84 3.26 3.04
N GLY A 150 9.40 2.63 4.08
CA GLY A 150 8.62 2.13 5.22
C GLY A 150 7.82 3.22 5.95
N LYS A 151 8.26 4.47 5.89
CA LYS A 151 7.58 5.62 6.52
C LYS A 151 6.53 6.25 5.62
N VAL A 152 6.82 6.36 4.32
CA VAL A 152 6.04 7.17 3.37
C VAL A 152 5.00 6.34 2.63
N ILE A 153 5.34 5.11 2.23
CA ILE A 153 4.46 4.26 1.40
C ILE A 153 3.13 3.94 2.08
N PRO A 154 3.06 3.59 3.38
CA PRO A 154 1.78 3.32 4.06
C PRO A 154 0.76 4.43 3.86
N HIS A 155 1.17 5.66 4.12
CA HIS A 155 0.29 6.83 4.00
C HIS A 155 -0.14 7.10 2.56
N LEU A 156 0.76 6.93 1.59
CA LEU A 156 0.42 7.10 0.17
C LEU A 156 -0.57 6.03 -0.30
N VAL A 157 -0.34 4.78 0.09
CA VAL A 157 -1.20 3.65 -0.25
C VAL A 157 -2.59 3.83 0.38
N GLU A 158 -2.65 4.15 1.67
CA GLU A 158 -3.91 4.44 2.37
C GLU A 158 -4.70 5.54 1.65
N SER A 159 -4.05 6.66 1.31
CA SER A 159 -4.71 7.80 0.67
C SER A 159 -5.27 7.52 -0.73
N GLN A 160 -4.73 6.53 -1.44
CA GLN A 160 -5.16 6.19 -2.80
C GLN A 160 -6.07 4.95 -2.84
N VAL A 161 -5.78 3.95 -2.02
CA VAL A 161 -6.44 2.65 -2.06
C VAL A 161 -7.69 2.64 -1.18
N CYS A 162 -7.67 3.23 0.01
CA CYS A 162 -8.84 3.22 0.89
C CYS A 162 -10.08 3.90 0.28
N PRO A 163 -9.97 5.10 -0.34
CA PRO A 163 -11.12 5.71 -1.01
C PRO A 163 -11.67 4.87 -2.16
N LEU A 164 -10.79 4.16 -2.88
CA LEU A 164 -11.23 3.29 -3.96
C LEU A 164 -11.94 2.04 -3.43
N ILE A 165 -11.46 1.43 -2.35
CA ILE A 165 -12.15 0.32 -1.71
C ILE A 165 -13.53 0.76 -1.24
N SER A 166 -13.65 1.97 -0.67
CA SER A 166 -14.95 2.55 -0.31
C SER A 166 -15.90 2.64 -1.51
N GLU A 167 -15.41 3.11 -2.65
CA GLU A 167 -16.20 3.18 -3.89
C GLU A 167 -16.63 1.79 -4.39
N ILE A 168 -15.73 0.82 -4.36
CA ILE A 168 -16.03 -0.57 -4.74
C ILE A 168 -17.11 -1.16 -3.82
N LEU A 169 -16.95 -1.00 -2.49
CA LEU A 169 -17.91 -1.51 -1.50
C LEU A 169 -19.32 -0.95 -1.74
N ARG A 170 -19.43 0.35 -2.09
CA ARG A 170 -20.72 0.99 -2.42
C ARG A 170 -21.38 0.46 -3.69
N GLN A 171 -20.61 -0.17 -4.58
CA GLN A 171 -21.11 -0.76 -5.83
C GLN A 171 -21.48 -2.24 -5.68
N LEU A 172 -21.09 -2.89 -4.58
CA LEU A 172 -21.40 -4.30 -4.35
C LEU A 172 -22.89 -4.49 -4.07
N ASP A 173 -23.47 -5.56 -4.63
CA ASP A 173 -24.86 -5.90 -4.39
C ASP A 173 -25.02 -6.48 -2.98
N VAL A 174 -25.65 -5.68 -2.13
CA VAL A 174 -25.91 -5.96 -0.72
C VAL A 174 -26.88 -7.13 -0.53
N LYS A 175 -27.74 -7.41 -1.54
CA LYS A 175 -28.62 -8.59 -1.54
C LYS A 175 -27.83 -9.87 -1.78
N LEU A 176 -26.83 -9.83 -2.67
CA LEU A 176 -25.94 -10.96 -2.90
C LEU A 176 -25.14 -11.28 -1.64
N LEU A 177 -24.62 -10.25 -0.97
CA LEU A 177 -23.90 -10.43 0.30
C LEU A 177 -24.79 -11.08 1.36
N LYS A 178 -26.02 -10.60 1.54
CA LYS A 178 -26.98 -11.19 2.50
C LYS A 178 -27.30 -12.65 2.17
N SER A 179 -27.49 -12.98 0.89
CA SER A 179 -27.74 -14.36 0.46
C SER A 179 -26.56 -15.29 0.76
N LEU A 180 -25.32 -14.79 0.63
CA LEU A 180 -24.13 -15.56 0.97
C LEU A 180 -23.97 -15.74 2.48
N MET A 181 -24.34 -14.72 3.28
CA MET A 181 -24.34 -14.81 4.74
C MET A 181 -25.37 -15.84 5.23
N GLU A 182 -26.61 -15.79 4.73
CA GLU A 182 -27.68 -16.72 5.09
C GLU A 182 -27.34 -18.18 4.71
N GLN A 183 -26.62 -18.39 3.61
CA GLN A 183 -26.12 -19.72 3.23
C GLN A 183 -24.98 -20.22 4.12
N ALA A 184 -24.10 -19.34 4.58
CA ALA A 184 -23.03 -19.70 5.50
C ALA A 184 -23.58 -20.10 6.89
N ASP A 185 -24.58 -19.37 7.40
CA ASP A 185 -25.27 -19.71 8.66
C ASP A 185 -25.94 -21.09 8.61
N ALA A 186 -26.58 -21.42 7.48
CA ALA A 186 -27.20 -22.73 7.30
C ALA A 186 -26.18 -23.88 7.29
N HIS A 187 -24.95 -23.62 6.83
CA HIS A 187 -23.92 -24.66 6.71
C HIS A 187 -23.20 -24.95 8.05
N GLU A 188 -23.08 -23.97 8.95
CA GLU A 188 -22.57 -24.19 10.32
C GLU A 188 -23.58 -24.96 11.19
N LEU A 189 -24.88 -24.80 10.97
CA LEU A 189 -25.94 -25.53 11.68
C LEU A 189 -26.08 -27.00 11.28
N ASP A 190 -25.73 -27.35 10.04
CA ASP A 190 -25.73 -28.73 9.53
C ASP A 190 -24.48 -29.54 9.96
N GLN A 191 -23.51 -28.91 10.66
CA GLN A 191 -22.31 -29.57 11.19
C GLN A 191 -22.32 -29.76 12.72
N LEU A 192 -23.45 -29.48 13.39
CA LEU A 192 -23.70 -29.76 14.81
C LEU A 192 -24.67 -30.94 14.99
#